data_AF-A0A7Y5Q9K7-F1
#
_entry.id   AF-A0A7Y5Q9K7-F1
#
_cell.length_a   1.000
_cell.length_b   1.000
_cell.length_c   1.000
_cell.angle_alpha   90.00
_cell.angle_beta   90.00
_cell.angle_gamma   90.00
#
_symmetry.space_group_name_H-M   'P 1'
#
loop_
_entity.id
_entity.type
_entity.pdbx_description
1 polymer ?
#
loop_
_entity_poly.entity_id
_entity_poly.type
_entity_poly.pdbx_seq_one_letter_code
_entity_poly.pdbx_strand_id
1 'polypeptide(L)'
;MNTGNLNVRTGPGMGYGSIATLPFGFGVQMVARNSEGNWILIQLTNGVNGWVNVNYLFTQYNTNSLPVSDVPVAPTVTPTARVTGALNANLRNGPSTDNAVIGTVPLNETVVLLGRNYNSTWAQVRRSNGAVGWVEASALTGTVPVRSLSLADGSVFVPYAPSYPGENTTGTNYRTHVVVAGDSLSRLAERYSTTMYAIAAVNNIYNYDLIYIGQTLLIPG
;
A
#
# COMPACT_ATOMS: atom_id res chain seq x y z
N MET A 1 -1.56 -17.01 10.42
CA MET A 1 -2.13 -15.65 10.53
C MET A 1 -1.01 -14.65 10.77
N ASN A 2 -0.78 -13.74 9.82
CA ASN A 2 -0.30 -12.38 10.05
C ASN A 2 -0.57 -11.60 8.75
N THR A 3 -1.77 -11.03 8.63
CA THR A 3 -2.35 -10.49 7.38
C THR A 3 -2.10 -8.99 7.19
N GLY A 4 -1.12 -8.44 7.90
CA GLY A 4 -0.79 -7.02 7.89
C GLY A 4 0.36 -6.68 6.95
N ASN A 5 0.12 -5.69 6.10
CA ASN A 5 1.13 -4.81 5.52
C ASN A 5 2.26 -4.48 6.53
N LEU A 6 3.52 -4.81 6.19
CA LEU A 6 4.68 -4.67 7.08
C LEU A 6 5.26 -3.26 7.00
N ASN A 7 5.10 -2.47 8.06
CA ASN A 7 5.68 -1.13 8.12
C ASN A 7 7.21 -1.19 8.20
N VAL A 8 7.86 -0.49 7.28
CA VAL A 8 9.28 -0.16 7.29
C VAL A 8 9.44 1.15 8.04
N ARG A 9 10.24 1.14 9.09
CA ARG A 9 10.39 2.25 10.04
C ARG A 9 11.79 2.84 10.03
N THR A 10 11.88 4.05 10.56
CA THR A 10 13.12 4.82 10.72
C THR A 10 14.03 4.28 11.85
N GLY A 11 13.48 3.46 12.74
CA GLY A 11 14.22 2.82 13.83
C GLY A 11 13.56 1.52 14.33
N PRO A 12 14.27 0.73 15.15
CA PRO A 12 13.83 -0.57 15.62
C PRO A 12 12.82 -0.42 16.78
N GLY A 13 11.59 -0.05 16.46
CA GLY A 13 10.53 0.10 17.46
C GLY A 13 9.24 0.72 16.94
N MET A 14 8.17 0.56 17.72
CA MET A 14 6.84 1.08 17.35
C MET A 14 6.73 2.61 17.44
N GLY A 15 7.60 3.27 18.22
CA GLY A 15 7.65 4.73 18.36
C GLY A 15 8.33 5.46 17.20
N TYR A 16 8.96 4.73 16.27
CA TYR A 16 9.64 5.30 15.11
C TYR A 16 8.67 5.49 13.94
N GLY A 17 8.82 6.60 13.20
CA GLY A 17 8.00 6.89 12.02
C GLY A 17 8.13 5.80 10.94
N SER A 18 7.05 5.54 10.21
CA SER A 18 7.05 4.63 9.05
C SER A 18 7.47 5.39 7.79
N ILE A 19 8.35 4.81 6.98
CA ILE A 19 8.82 5.35 5.70
C ILE A 19 8.22 4.63 4.50
N ALA A 20 7.76 3.39 4.70
CA ALA A 20 7.09 2.59 3.69
C ALA A 20 6.30 1.48 4.35
N THR A 21 5.47 0.81 3.57
CA THR A 21 4.70 -0.36 4.00
C THR A 21 4.85 -1.47 2.96
N LEU A 22 5.44 -2.60 3.34
CA LEU A 22 5.65 -3.72 2.45
C LEU A 22 4.45 -4.65 2.42
N PRO A 23 4.02 -5.08 1.22
CA PRO A 23 2.98 -6.07 1.06
C PRO A 23 3.50 -7.46 1.42
N PHE A 24 2.60 -8.36 1.82
CA PHE A 24 2.94 -9.76 2.05
C PHE A 24 3.59 -10.39 0.80
N GLY A 25 4.60 -11.23 1.01
CA GLY A 25 5.35 -11.90 -0.07
C GLY A 25 6.38 -11.03 -0.79
N PHE A 26 6.54 -9.76 -0.40
CA PHE A 26 7.60 -8.90 -0.94
C PHE A 26 8.97 -9.36 -0.42
N GLY A 27 9.87 -9.74 -1.34
CA GLY A 27 11.24 -10.08 -1.00
C GLY A 27 12.04 -8.86 -0.56
N VAL A 28 12.85 -9.02 0.49
CA VAL A 28 13.70 -7.96 1.04
C VAL A 28 15.11 -8.49 1.28
N GLN A 29 16.12 -7.64 1.18
CA GLN A 29 17.47 -7.97 1.61
C GLN A 29 17.60 -7.65 3.09
N MET A 30 18.00 -8.63 3.92
CA MET A 30 18.30 -8.40 5.33
C MET A 30 19.76 -7.97 5.49
N VAL A 31 19.99 -6.89 6.25
CA VAL A 31 21.30 -6.24 6.39
C VAL A 31 21.86 -6.41 7.79
N ALA A 32 21.04 -6.15 8.81
CA ALA A 32 21.43 -6.17 10.22
C ALA A 32 20.23 -6.47 11.11
N ARG A 33 20.46 -6.61 12.41
CA ARG A 33 19.41 -6.68 13.43
C ARG A 33 19.69 -5.69 14.56
N ASN A 34 18.68 -5.38 15.37
CA ASN A 34 18.92 -4.72 16.65
C ASN A 34 19.46 -5.73 17.67
N SER A 35 19.99 -5.23 18.79
CA SER A 35 20.56 -6.05 19.87
C SER A 35 19.56 -7.07 20.42
N GLU A 36 18.29 -6.69 20.56
CA GLU A 36 17.19 -7.57 20.99
C GLU A 36 16.79 -8.62 19.94
N GLY A 37 17.16 -8.45 18.67
CA GLY A 37 16.85 -9.37 17.57
C GLY A 37 15.40 -9.40 17.10
N ASN A 38 14.53 -8.57 17.67
CA ASN A 38 13.11 -8.44 17.32
C ASN A 38 12.86 -7.48 16.14
N TRP A 39 13.87 -6.73 15.70
CA TRP A 39 13.82 -5.87 14.52
C TRP A 39 14.98 -6.18 13.57
N ILE A 40 14.66 -6.23 12.28
CA ILE A 40 15.61 -6.47 11.20
C ILE A 40 15.73 -5.19 10.37
N LEU A 41 16.96 -4.77 10.13
CA LEU A 41 17.27 -3.75 9.14
C LEU A 41 17.24 -4.42 7.77
N ILE A 42 16.35 -3.95 6.91
CA ILE A 42 16.24 -4.39 5.53
C ILE A 42 16.72 -3.30 4.58
N GLN A 43 17.24 -3.72 3.43
CA GLN A 43 17.47 -2.85 2.28
C GLN A 43 16.39 -3.12 1.24
N LEU A 44 15.69 -2.06 0.85
CA LEU A 44 14.76 -2.08 -0.27
C LEU A 44 15.54 -2.09 -1.59
N THR A 45 14.89 -2.49 -2.69
CA THR A 45 15.52 -2.61 -4.02
C THR A 45 16.10 -1.29 -4.55
N ASN A 46 15.67 -0.16 -4.00
CA ASN A 46 16.19 1.18 -4.31
C ASN A 46 17.34 1.63 -3.39
N GLY A 47 17.87 0.73 -2.55
CA GLY A 47 18.97 1.01 -1.64
C GLY A 47 18.57 1.64 -0.30
N VAL A 48 17.29 1.97 -0.08
CA VAL A 48 16.82 2.50 1.22
C VAL A 48 16.95 1.45 2.30
N ASN A 49 17.55 1.82 3.42
CA ASN A 49 17.54 0.99 4.62
C ASN A 49 16.39 1.40 5.55
N GLY A 50 15.73 0.40 6.15
CA GLY A 50 14.69 0.64 7.14
C GLY A 50 14.38 -0.59 7.99
N TRP A 51 13.74 -0.35 9.12
CA TRP A 51 13.53 -1.34 10.17
C TRP A 51 12.16 -2.00 10.05
N VAL A 52 12.14 -3.33 10.09
CA VAL A 52 10.91 -4.12 10.12
C VAL A 52 10.92 -5.09 11.29
N ASN A 53 9.75 -5.40 11.83
CA ASN A 53 9.65 -6.34 12.94
C ASN A 53 9.80 -7.78 12.43
N VAL A 54 10.67 -8.56 13.08
CA VAL A 54 11.05 -9.91 12.63
C VAL A 54 9.87 -10.88 12.60
N ASN A 55 8.85 -10.69 13.45
CA ASN A 55 7.67 -11.56 13.51
C ASN A 55 6.79 -11.51 12.25
N TYR A 56 7.09 -10.57 11.35
CA TYR A 56 6.40 -10.41 10.06
C TYR A 56 7.28 -10.84 8.88
N LEU A 57 8.49 -11.33 9.13
CA LEU A 57 9.38 -11.86 8.11
C LEU A 57 9.26 -13.39 8.05
N PHE A 58 9.05 -13.91 6.84
CA PHE A 58 9.12 -15.34 6.55
C PHE A 58 10.48 -15.64 5.95
N THR A 59 11.39 -16.21 6.73
CA THR A 59 12.75 -16.52 6.29
C THR A 59 13.26 -17.84 6.87
N GLN A 60 14.02 -18.58 6.06
CA GLN A 60 14.76 -19.76 6.50
C GLN A 60 16.16 -19.40 7.01
N TYR A 61 16.62 -18.17 6.74
CA TYR A 61 17.90 -17.68 7.25
C TYR A 61 17.80 -17.43 8.75
N ASN A 62 18.82 -17.87 9.49
CA ASN A 62 18.95 -17.56 10.91
C ASN A 62 19.22 -16.07 11.10
N THR A 63 18.18 -15.29 11.43
CA THR A 63 18.30 -13.84 11.62
C THR A 63 19.24 -13.45 12.75
N ASN A 64 19.55 -14.35 13.69
CA ASN A 64 20.51 -14.09 14.76
C ASN A 64 21.96 -13.98 14.28
N SER A 65 22.28 -14.50 13.08
CA SER A 65 23.63 -14.37 12.50
C SER A 65 23.88 -13.01 11.83
N LEU A 66 22.85 -12.17 11.70
CA LEU A 66 23.00 -10.82 11.18
C LEU A 66 23.81 -9.94 12.16
N PRO A 67 24.62 -8.99 11.65
CA PRO A 67 25.35 -8.06 12.49
C PRO A 67 24.37 -7.20 13.32
N VAL A 68 24.78 -6.83 14.54
CA VAL A 68 24.01 -5.94 15.40
C VAL A 68 24.27 -4.48 15.01
N SER A 69 23.21 -3.70 14.84
CA SER A 69 23.26 -2.26 14.53
C SER A 69 22.13 -1.52 15.25
N ASP A 70 22.36 -1.01 16.45
CA ASP A 70 21.32 -0.26 17.20
C ASP A 70 21.20 1.22 16.78
N VAL A 71 22.01 1.66 15.82
CA VAL A 71 21.98 3.04 15.32
C VAL A 71 20.65 3.28 14.59
N PRO A 72 19.83 4.27 15.01
CA PRO A 72 18.68 4.70 14.23
C PRO A 72 19.17 5.11 12.84
N VAL A 73 18.62 4.49 11.79
CA VAL A 73 19.00 4.89 10.43
C VAL A 73 18.30 6.21 10.16
N ALA A 74 19.05 7.30 10.11
CA ALA A 74 18.53 8.58 9.66
C ALA A 74 17.95 8.38 8.24
N PRO A 75 16.63 8.44 8.04
CA PRO A 75 16.02 8.15 6.76
C PRO A 75 16.20 9.37 5.86
N THR A 76 17.06 9.31 4.84
CA THR A 76 17.10 10.42 3.88
C THR A 76 17.23 9.94 2.45
N VAL A 77 16.29 9.11 2.03
CA VAL A 77 15.97 8.96 0.61
C VAL A 77 14.48 9.11 0.46
N THR A 78 14.10 10.23 -0.15
CA THR A 78 12.72 10.53 -0.48
C THR A 78 12.29 9.55 -1.57
N PRO A 79 11.20 8.77 -1.39
CA PRO A 79 10.75 7.83 -2.41
C PRO A 79 10.42 8.60 -3.70
N THR A 80 10.84 8.05 -4.83
CA THR A 80 10.61 8.66 -6.16
C THR A 80 9.98 7.66 -7.10
N ALA A 81 9.34 8.15 -8.16
CA ALA A 81 8.91 7.34 -9.29
C ALA A 81 9.25 8.03 -10.60
N ARG A 82 9.46 7.21 -11.63
CA ARG A 82 9.59 7.67 -13.01
C ARG A 82 8.25 7.47 -13.71
N VAL A 83 7.81 8.46 -14.48
CA VAL A 83 6.67 8.28 -15.38
C VAL A 83 7.06 7.33 -16.50
N THR A 84 6.31 6.24 -16.64
CA THR A 84 6.55 5.17 -17.59
C THR A 84 5.28 4.88 -18.39
N GLY A 85 5.42 4.63 -19.69
CA GLY A 85 4.30 4.42 -20.61
C GLY A 85 4.60 4.95 -22.00
N ALA A 86 3.58 5.06 -22.85
CA ALA A 86 3.71 5.58 -24.22
C ALA A 86 3.60 7.12 -24.31
N LEU A 87 3.04 7.78 -23.27
CA LEU A 87 2.69 9.20 -23.28
C LEU A 87 3.00 9.87 -21.92
N ASN A 88 2.89 11.19 -21.89
CA ASN A 88 2.92 11.99 -20.67
C ASN A 88 1.75 11.60 -19.74
N ALA A 89 1.97 11.63 -18.43
CA ALA A 89 0.92 11.37 -17.45
C ALA A 89 0.15 12.66 -17.12
N ASN A 90 -1.15 12.56 -16.84
CA ASN A 90 -1.92 13.68 -16.34
C ASN A 90 -1.62 13.91 -14.86
N LEU A 91 -1.38 15.18 -14.48
CA LEU A 91 -1.34 15.64 -13.10
C LEU A 91 -2.71 16.20 -12.75
N ARG A 92 -3.39 15.62 -11.77
CA ARG A 92 -4.76 15.99 -11.38
C ARG A 92 -4.83 16.61 -9.99
N ASN A 93 -5.88 17.40 -9.73
CA ASN A 93 -6.13 17.95 -8.41
C ASN A 93 -6.73 16.94 -7.40
N GLY A 94 -7.04 15.71 -7.83
CA GLY A 94 -7.51 14.64 -6.97
C GLY A 94 -7.32 13.24 -7.59
N PRO A 95 -7.42 12.16 -6.77
CA PRO A 95 -7.15 10.78 -7.18
C PRO A 95 -8.34 10.11 -7.92
N SER A 96 -8.82 10.74 -8.99
CA SER A 96 -9.85 10.18 -9.88
C SER A 96 -9.67 10.72 -11.30
N THR A 97 -10.14 9.97 -12.30
CA THR A 97 -10.23 10.43 -13.69
C THR A 97 -11.20 11.59 -13.89
N ASP A 98 -12.12 11.82 -12.96
CA ASP A 98 -13.08 12.92 -13.00
C ASP A 98 -12.50 14.24 -12.45
N ASN A 99 -11.39 14.15 -11.71
CA ASN A 99 -10.73 15.32 -11.16
C ASN A 99 -10.02 16.12 -12.26
N ALA A 100 -10.03 17.45 -12.14
CA ALA A 100 -9.48 18.33 -13.15
C ALA A 100 -7.98 18.07 -13.39
N VAL A 101 -7.58 18.06 -14.66
CA VAL A 101 -6.18 18.02 -15.05
C VAL A 101 -5.58 19.41 -14.83
N ILE A 102 -4.63 19.50 -13.92
CA ILE A 102 -3.92 20.74 -13.57
C ILE A 102 -2.55 20.85 -14.25
N GLY A 103 -2.18 19.83 -15.02
CA GLY A 103 -0.98 19.81 -15.83
C GLY A 103 -0.65 18.41 -16.31
N THR A 104 0.53 18.25 -16.89
CA THR A 104 1.07 16.94 -17.27
C THR A 104 2.44 16.73 -16.65
N VAL A 105 2.77 15.46 -16.42
CA VAL A 105 4.11 15.00 -16.04
C VAL A 105 4.71 14.32 -17.27
N PRO A 106 5.73 14.93 -17.91
CA PRO A 106 6.46 14.37 -19.02
C PRO A 106 6.88 12.91 -18.81
N LEU A 107 6.82 12.13 -19.88
CA LEU A 107 7.41 10.79 -19.92
C LEU A 107 8.87 10.87 -19.44
N ASN A 108 9.29 9.88 -18.65
CA ASN A 108 10.64 9.77 -18.07
C ASN A 108 10.98 10.78 -16.96
N GLU A 109 10.12 11.75 -16.64
CA GLU A 109 10.34 12.64 -15.49
C GLU A 109 10.33 11.84 -14.19
N THR A 110 11.26 12.15 -13.30
CA THR A 110 11.29 11.61 -11.94
C THR A 110 10.53 12.57 -11.00
N VAL A 111 9.56 12.02 -10.29
CA VAL A 111 8.75 12.72 -9.30
C VAL A 111 8.98 12.14 -7.91
N VAL A 112 8.87 12.98 -6.89
CA VAL A 112 8.82 12.54 -5.49
C VAL A 112 7.44 11.98 -5.19
N LEU A 113 7.38 10.83 -4.53
CA LEU A 113 6.15 10.21 -4.04
C LEU A 113 5.83 10.75 -2.65
N LEU A 114 4.68 11.40 -2.50
CA LEU A 114 4.23 12.00 -1.23
C LEU A 114 3.24 11.11 -0.48
N GLY A 115 2.48 10.31 -1.22
CA GLY A 115 1.42 9.48 -0.66
C GLY A 115 0.60 8.79 -1.73
N ARG A 116 -0.50 8.17 -1.33
CA ARG A 116 -1.44 7.49 -2.22
C ARG A 116 -2.88 7.71 -1.80
N ASN A 117 -3.80 7.31 -2.67
CA ASN A 117 -5.20 7.17 -2.31
C ASN A 117 -5.46 5.82 -1.62
N TYR A 118 -6.62 5.69 -0.99
CA TYR A 118 -7.00 4.48 -0.26
C TYR A 118 -6.86 3.18 -1.08
N ASN A 119 -7.27 3.21 -2.35
CA ASN A 119 -7.23 2.06 -3.25
C ASN A 119 -5.86 1.81 -3.91
N SER A 120 -4.85 2.65 -3.65
CA SER A 120 -3.53 2.60 -4.31
C SER A 120 -3.55 2.74 -5.83
N THR A 121 -4.67 3.21 -6.40
CA THR A 121 -4.82 3.46 -7.84
C THR A 121 -4.23 4.80 -8.26
N TRP A 122 -3.95 5.69 -7.31
CA TRP A 122 -3.33 6.99 -7.52
C TRP A 122 -2.23 7.25 -6.50
N ALA A 123 -1.15 7.88 -6.95
CA ALA A 123 -0.11 8.42 -6.10
C ALA A 123 -0.17 9.96 -6.09
N GLN A 124 -0.02 10.56 -4.92
CA GLN A 124 0.27 11.98 -4.83
C GLN A 124 1.77 12.18 -5.05
N VAL A 125 2.10 13.10 -5.95
CA VAL A 125 3.48 13.32 -6.39
C VAL A 125 3.86 14.79 -6.31
N ARG A 126 5.16 15.05 -6.16
CA ARG A 126 5.76 16.37 -6.31
C ARG A 126 6.78 16.36 -7.45
N ARG A 127 6.60 17.26 -8.40
CA ARG A 127 7.50 17.48 -9.53
C ARG A 127 8.71 18.33 -9.15
N SER A 128 9.73 18.36 -10.02
CA SER A 128 10.92 19.19 -9.84
C SER A 128 10.64 20.69 -9.87
N ASN A 129 9.60 21.11 -10.59
CA ASN A 129 9.12 22.50 -10.63
C ASN A 129 8.27 22.90 -9.39
N GLY A 130 8.14 22.01 -8.41
CA GLY A 130 7.37 22.25 -7.18
C GLY A 130 5.86 21.95 -7.29
N ALA A 131 5.33 21.65 -8.48
CA ALA A 131 3.92 21.31 -8.61
C ALA A 131 3.58 19.99 -7.90
N VAL A 132 2.46 19.99 -7.18
CA VAL A 132 1.93 18.83 -6.46
C VAL A 132 0.58 18.44 -7.03
N GLY A 133 0.35 17.15 -7.20
CA GLY A 133 -0.92 16.62 -7.68
C GLY A 133 -0.95 15.10 -7.71
N TRP A 134 -1.99 14.55 -8.31
CA TRP A 134 -2.28 13.13 -8.36
C TRP A 134 -1.98 12.56 -9.74
N VAL A 135 -1.26 11.44 -9.77
CA VAL A 135 -0.94 10.68 -10.97
C VAL A 135 -1.43 9.24 -10.81
N GLU A 136 -1.96 8.67 -11.89
CA GLU A 136 -2.41 7.28 -11.90
C GLU A 136 -1.24 6.33 -11.61
N ALA A 137 -1.42 5.41 -10.66
CA ALA A 137 -0.34 4.55 -10.18
C ALA A 137 0.23 3.64 -11.28
N SER A 138 -0.61 3.24 -12.26
CA SER A 138 -0.22 2.43 -13.42
C SER A 138 0.80 3.13 -14.33
N ALA A 139 0.85 4.47 -14.31
CA ALA A 139 1.78 5.28 -15.08
C ALA A 139 3.14 5.48 -14.38
N LEU A 140 3.35 4.89 -13.20
CA LEU A 140 4.51 5.13 -12.36
C LEU A 140 5.32 3.85 -12.15
N THR A 141 6.61 3.91 -12.46
CA THR A 141 7.59 2.92 -11.98
C THR A 141 8.36 3.54 -10.82
N GLY A 142 7.94 3.16 -9.61
CA GLY A 142 8.46 3.68 -8.35
C GLY A 142 9.70 2.95 -7.84
N THR A 143 10.52 3.67 -7.07
CA THR A 143 11.55 3.07 -6.23
C THR A 143 10.96 2.22 -5.10
N VAL A 144 9.68 2.46 -4.79
CA VAL A 144 8.82 1.63 -3.93
C VAL A 144 7.46 1.46 -4.62
N PRO A 145 6.70 0.37 -4.34
CA PRO A 145 5.34 0.23 -4.85
C PRO A 145 4.44 1.35 -4.35
N VAL A 146 3.55 1.92 -5.18
CA VAL A 146 2.62 2.99 -4.74
C VAL A 146 1.82 2.57 -3.50
N ARG A 147 1.36 1.31 -3.44
CA ARG A 147 0.64 0.75 -2.27
C ARG A 147 1.38 0.81 -0.94
N SER A 148 2.70 1.02 -0.96
CA SER A 148 3.54 1.16 0.22
C SER A 148 3.55 2.56 0.83
N LEU A 149 3.03 3.56 0.12
CA LEU A 149 2.98 4.94 0.56
C LEU A 149 1.85 5.15 1.57
N SER A 150 2.00 6.20 2.39
CA SER A 150 0.97 6.68 3.31
C SER A 150 -0.26 7.23 2.56
N LEU A 151 -1.42 7.21 3.20
CA LEU A 151 -2.63 7.84 2.67
C LEU A 151 -2.47 9.37 2.67
N ALA A 152 -2.80 10.03 1.57
CA ALA A 152 -2.63 11.48 1.38
C ALA A 152 -3.84 12.19 0.74
N ASP A 153 -4.89 11.45 0.40
CA ASP A 153 -6.16 11.95 -0.14
C ASP A 153 -7.13 12.46 0.94
N GLY A 154 -6.67 12.55 2.19
CA GLY A 154 -7.54 12.83 3.33
C GLY A 154 -8.45 11.65 3.68
N SER A 155 -8.29 10.48 3.03
CA SER A 155 -8.90 9.26 3.54
C SER A 155 -8.24 8.94 4.88
N VAL A 156 -9.00 9.16 5.94
CA VAL A 156 -8.71 8.49 7.20
C VAL A 156 -8.92 7.00 6.93
N PHE A 157 -7.95 6.17 7.32
CA PHE A 157 -8.27 4.77 7.62
C PHE A 157 -9.22 4.84 8.80
N VAL A 158 -10.50 5.05 8.53
CA VAL A 158 -11.52 4.48 9.38
C VAL A 158 -11.35 3.00 9.14
N PRO A 159 -10.80 2.21 10.10
CA PRO A 159 -11.36 0.88 10.18
C PRO A 159 -12.85 1.16 10.21
N TYR A 160 -13.62 0.44 9.42
CA TYR A 160 -15.00 0.28 9.83
C TYR A 160 -14.94 -0.39 11.21
N ALA A 161 -14.76 0.40 12.28
CA ALA A 161 -15.45 0.15 13.51
C ALA A 161 -16.88 0.10 13.04
N PRO A 162 -17.55 -1.06 13.13
CA PRO A 162 -18.85 -1.18 12.54
C PRO A 162 -19.71 -0.06 13.06
N SER A 163 -20.09 0.87 12.19
CA SER A 163 -21.17 1.78 12.51
C SER A 163 -22.42 0.91 12.43
N TYR A 164 -22.68 0.20 13.51
CA TYR A 164 -24.00 -0.32 13.82
C TYR A 164 -24.96 0.86 13.67
N PRO A 165 -26.05 0.74 12.89
CA PRO A 165 -27.23 1.52 13.15
C PRO A 165 -27.72 1.12 14.55
N GLY A 166 -27.22 1.87 15.54
CA GLY A 166 -27.67 1.90 16.91
C GLY A 166 -27.20 0.74 17.79
N GLU A 167 -27.11 1.05 19.07
CA GLU A 167 -27.75 0.27 20.13
C GLU A 167 -28.98 -0.53 19.64
N ASN A 168 -28.75 -1.70 19.03
CA ASN A 168 -29.13 -3.03 19.51
C ASN A 168 -28.86 -4.07 18.41
N THR A 169 -28.13 -5.11 18.81
CA THR A 169 -27.48 -6.16 18.03
C THR A 169 -28.41 -7.06 17.21
N THR A 170 -28.20 -7.20 15.89
CA THR A 170 -28.38 -8.47 15.12
C THR A 170 -27.67 -8.43 13.74
N GLY A 171 -26.71 -9.35 13.50
CA GLY A 171 -26.26 -9.85 12.18
C GLY A 171 -25.66 -8.89 11.13
N THR A 172 -24.37 -9.00 10.83
CA THR A 172 -23.78 -8.46 9.59
C THR A 172 -24.48 -9.11 8.39
N ASN A 173 -25.30 -8.36 7.66
CA ASN A 173 -25.96 -8.88 6.48
C ASN A 173 -24.97 -8.92 5.31
N TYR A 174 -24.64 -10.13 4.86
CA TYR A 174 -23.86 -10.34 3.65
C TYR A 174 -24.80 -10.46 2.45
N ARG A 175 -24.45 -9.80 1.34
CA ARG A 175 -25.06 -10.09 0.05
C ARG A 175 -24.18 -11.07 -0.70
N THR A 176 -24.78 -11.95 -1.47
CA THR A 176 -24.04 -12.90 -2.29
C THR A 176 -23.90 -12.35 -3.71
N HIS A 177 -22.69 -12.40 -4.27
CA HIS A 177 -22.40 -12.03 -5.65
C HIS A 177 -21.70 -13.19 -6.36
N VAL A 178 -22.19 -13.59 -7.53
CA VAL A 178 -21.53 -14.60 -8.38
C VAL A 178 -20.69 -13.88 -9.41
N VAL A 179 -19.37 -14.10 -9.36
CA VAL A 179 -18.38 -13.45 -10.23
C VAL A 179 -18.67 -13.79 -11.69
N VAL A 180 -18.77 -12.77 -12.54
CA VAL A 180 -18.94 -12.88 -13.98
C VAL A 180 -17.72 -12.32 -14.73
N ALA A 181 -17.65 -12.58 -16.04
CA ALA A 181 -16.57 -12.06 -16.87
C ALA A 181 -16.50 -10.53 -16.78
N GLY A 182 -15.32 -10.00 -16.45
CA GLY A 182 -15.07 -8.56 -16.30
C GLY A 182 -15.08 -8.05 -14.86
N ASP A 183 -15.48 -8.87 -13.90
CA ASP A 183 -15.38 -8.51 -12.49
C ASP A 183 -13.93 -8.49 -11.99
N SER A 184 -13.68 -7.59 -11.05
CA SER A 184 -12.49 -7.55 -10.20
C SER A 184 -12.95 -7.17 -8.79
N LEU A 185 -12.19 -7.52 -7.76
CA LEU A 185 -12.54 -7.10 -6.40
C LEU A 185 -12.65 -5.58 -6.28
N SER A 186 -11.84 -4.83 -7.02
CA SER A 186 -11.90 -3.36 -7.08
C SER A 186 -13.21 -2.84 -7.68
N ARG A 187 -13.69 -3.41 -8.80
CA ARG A 187 -14.97 -3.02 -9.42
C ARG A 187 -16.17 -3.42 -8.57
N LEU A 188 -16.11 -4.59 -7.94
CA LEU A 188 -17.17 -5.04 -7.04
C LEU A 188 -17.22 -4.16 -5.78
N ALA A 189 -16.07 -3.79 -5.23
CA ALA A 189 -15.99 -2.86 -4.11
C ALA A 189 -16.66 -1.52 -4.41
N GLU A 190 -16.33 -0.93 -5.56
CA GLU A 190 -16.95 0.32 -6.04
C GLU A 190 -18.47 0.16 -6.22
N ARG A 191 -18.90 -0.91 -6.90
CA ARG A 191 -20.33 -1.20 -7.14
C ARG A 191 -21.13 -1.33 -5.85
N TYR A 192 -20.59 -2.00 -4.86
CA TYR A 192 -21.30 -2.33 -3.62
C TYR A 192 -21.02 -1.34 -2.48
N SER A 193 -20.37 -0.21 -2.77
CA SER A 193 -20.00 0.79 -1.75
C SER A 193 -19.26 0.17 -0.57
N THR A 194 -18.36 -0.77 -0.85
CA THR A 194 -17.51 -1.46 0.12
C THR A 194 -16.04 -1.40 -0.34
N THR A 195 -15.15 -2.19 0.26
CA THR A 195 -13.73 -2.25 -0.16
C THR A 195 -13.36 -3.63 -0.68
N MET A 196 -12.42 -3.68 -1.62
CA MET A 196 -11.88 -4.97 -2.08
C MET A 196 -11.25 -5.75 -0.94
N TYR A 197 -10.74 -5.06 0.09
CA TYR A 197 -10.21 -5.65 1.31
C TYR A 197 -11.31 -6.28 2.17
N ALA A 198 -12.46 -5.63 2.34
CA ALA A 198 -13.58 -6.17 3.08
C ALA A 198 -14.19 -7.39 2.36
N ILE A 199 -14.36 -7.30 1.03
CA ILE A 199 -14.78 -8.44 0.21
C ILE A 199 -13.75 -9.57 0.34
N ALA A 200 -12.47 -9.30 0.14
CA ALA A 200 -11.42 -10.31 0.22
C ALA A 200 -11.34 -10.95 1.61
N ALA A 201 -11.44 -10.16 2.69
CA ALA A 201 -11.36 -10.63 4.06
C ALA A 201 -12.50 -11.59 4.40
N VAL A 202 -13.74 -11.24 4.06
CA VAL A 202 -14.91 -12.09 4.32
C VAL A 202 -14.87 -13.37 3.48
N ASN A 203 -14.23 -13.32 2.30
CA ASN A 203 -14.13 -14.46 1.38
C ASN A 203 -12.82 -15.25 1.44
N ASN A 204 -11.92 -14.92 2.38
CA ASN A 204 -10.59 -15.52 2.47
C ASN A 204 -9.79 -15.46 1.15
N ILE A 205 -9.90 -14.36 0.42
CA ILE A 205 -9.18 -14.14 -0.84
C ILE A 205 -7.87 -13.41 -0.52
N TYR A 206 -6.75 -14.05 -0.84
CA TYR A 206 -5.41 -13.55 -0.54
C TYR A 206 -4.73 -12.90 -1.75
N ASN A 207 -5.10 -13.35 -2.96
CA ASN A 207 -4.68 -12.73 -4.20
C ASN A 207 -5.82 -11.85 -4.71
N TYR A 208 -5.73 -10.54 -4.47
CA TYR A 208 -6.78 -9.58 -4.79
C TYR A 208 -7.03 -9.41 -6.28
N ASP A 209 -6.05 -9.81 -7.11
CA ASP A 209 -6.14 -9.77 -8.57
C ASP A 209 -6.74 -11.06 -9.15
N LEU A 210 -7.05 -12.05 -8.30
CA LEU A 210 -7.49 -13.37 -8.72
C LEU A 210 -8.83 -13.74 -8.08
N ILE A 211 -9.89 -13.56 -8.85
CA ILE A 211 -11.21 -14.13 -8.62
C ILE A 211 -11.64 -14.92 -9.85
N TYR A 212 -12.38 -16.01 -9.65
CA TYR A 212 -12.76 -16.92 -10.74
C TYR A 212 -14.20 -16.68 -11.16
N ILE A 213 -14.49 -16.73 -12.46
CA ILE A 213 -15.87 -16.70 -12.96
C ILE A 213 -16.65 -17.87 -12.36
N GLY A 214 -17.86 -17.60 -11.87
CA GLY A 214 -18.70 -18.55 -11.14
C GLY A 214 -18.38 -18.64 -9.65
N GLN A 215 -17.35 -17.95 -9.16
CA GLN A 215 -17.05 -17.87 -7.73
C GLN A 215 -18.12 -17.06 -7.01
N THR A 216 -18.62 -17.60 -5.91
CA THR A 216 -19.60 -16.92 -5.06
C THR A 216 -18.88 -16.14 -3.96
N LEU A 217 -19.11 -14.82 -3.91
CA LEU A 217 -18.52 -13.90 -2.94
C LEU A 217 -19.57 -13.37 -1.96
N LEU A 218 -19.22 -13.35 -0.69
CA LEU A 218 -19.89 -12.61 0.37
C LEU A 218 -19.46 -11.15 0.31
N ILE A 219 -20.39 -10.28 -0.02
CA ILE A 219 -20.19 -8.84 -0.09
C ILE A 219 -20.74 -8.23 1.20
N PRO A 220 -19.89 -7.67 2.07
CA PRO A 220 -20.37 -6.92 3.23
C PRO A 220 -21.07 -5.64 2.75
N GLY A 221 -22.29 -5.43 3.26
CA GLY A 221 -23.14 -4.29 2.94
C GLY A 221 -23.17 -3.21 4.02
#